data_AF-A0AAV2Q145-F1
#
_entry.id   AF-A0AAV2Q145-F1
#
_cell.length_a   1.000
_cell.length_b   1.000
_cell.length_c   1.000
_cell.angle_alpha   90.00
_cell.angle_beta   90.00
_cell.angle_gamma   90.00
#
_symmetry.space_group_name_H-M   'P 1'
#
loop_
_entity.id
_entity.type
_entity.pdbx_description
1 polymer ?
#
loop_
_entity_poly.entity_id
_entity_poly.type
_entity_poly.pdbx_seq_one_letter_code
_entity_poly.pdbx_strand_id
1 'polypeptide(L)'
;SCNFLAIRRNAIANARIFSFDISYSKITLMENESIDIDAYEDFKIHHNNITSLVTNSIKIRSTHTVEFSNNDIQEIHTHAFRIKSESQVKFAHNMIHVLKKEAFTEIKPWQGEEAASITFLANTIMKAEPLSCILNKNYPQHEITIQDNRFKVHCDCNVTDYFKPLLGMNENSTHTLKTIFEAAMAKTLCQDSEVSSRFINIKEYINTNCTTPNLAVISSVTIAVILLLLIIVVFIVCQIKVKKAQDQANFIGDACSTSSFSTSGTPPPQPPVSSSYTMPMDFSKQIVVPDVKTYQQTEVLFPYEKADPISVSDSCLDKDLMPDYDPLQHSRVSCPFN
;
A
#
# COMPACT_ATOMS: atom_id res chain seq x y z
N SER A 1 -4.92 -13.12 -34.23
CA SER A 1 -4.96 -12.09 -33.19
C SER A 1 -5.47 -10.80 -33.79
N CYS A 2 -6.55 -10.22 -33.25
CA CYS A 2 -7.04 -8.92 -33.68
C CYS A 2 -6.14 -7.84 -33.08
N ASN A 3 -5.42 -7.11 -33.92
CA ASN A 3 -4.62 -5.95 -33.49
C ASN A 3 -5.55 -4.73 -33.44
N PHE A 4 -6.09 -4.42 -32.27
CA PHE A 4 -6.81 -3.16 -32.08
C PHE A 4 -5.79 -2.06 -31.82
N LEU A 5 -5.32 -1.39 -32.87
CA LEU A 5 -4.35 -0.31 -32.68
C LEU A 5 -4.93 0.86 -31.88
N ALA A 6 -6.21 1.18 -32.09
CA ALA A 6 -6.90 2.24 -31.37
C ALA A 6 -8.36 1.88 -31.11
N ILE A 7 -8.87 2.21 -29.93
CA ILE A 7 -10.30 2.20 -29.61
C ILE A 7 -10.77 3.64 -29.75
N ARG A 8 -11.47 3.91 -30.85
CA ARG A 8 -11.96 5.24 -31.20
C ARG A 8 -13.08 5.67 -30.26
N ARG A 9 -13.34 6.98 -30.24
CA ARG A 9 -14.49 7.55 -29.54
C ARG A 9 -15.77 6.82 -29.91
N ASN A 10 -16.57 6.48 -28.91
CA ASN A 10 -17.84 5.77 -29.04
C ASN A 10 -17.74 4.39 -29.72
N ALA A 11 -16.57 3.76 -29.75
CA ALA A 11 -16.42 2.42 -30.34
C ALA A 11 -17.36 1.40 -29.68
N ILE A 12 -17.52 1.51 -28.35
CA ILE A 12 -18.49 0.73 -27.58
C ILE A 12 -19.27 1.70 -26.71
N ALA A 13 -20.33 2.29 -27.27
CA ALA A 13 -21.13 3.30 -26.59
C ALA A 13 -22.48 2.73 -26.13
N ASN A 14 -22.84 3.00 -24.87
CA ASN A 14 -24.10 2.61 -24.23
C ASN A 14 -24.41 1.10 -24.35
N ALA A 15 -23.38 0.26 -24.37
CA ALA A 15 -23.58 -1.18 -24.49
C ALA A 15 -23.87 -1.80 -23.11
N ARG A 16 -24.79 -2.77 -23.08
CA ARG A 16 -25.00 -3.64 -21.93
C ARG A 16 -24.39 -4.99 -22.27
N ILE A 17 -23.38 -5.39 -21.52
CA ILE A 17 -22.58 -6.57 -21.80
C ILE A 17 -22.54 -7.44 -20.54
N PHE A 18 -22.62 -8.75 -20.72
CA PHE A 18 -22.51 -9.68 -19.59
C PHE A 18 -21.10 -9.66 -18.99
N SER A 19 -20.08 -9.96 -19.80
CA SER A 19 -18.67 -9.83 -19.45
C SER A 19 -17.90 -9.23 -20.62
N PHE A 20 -16.89 -8.41 -20.32
CA PHE A 20 -16.09 -7.72 -21.31
C PHE A 20 -14.61 -7.86 -20.98
N ASP A 21 -13.86 -8.49 -21.89
CA ASP A 21 -12.45 -8.79 -21.70
C ASP A 21 -11.64 -8.28 -22.90
N ILE A 22 -10.76 -7.30 -22.66
CA ILE A 22 -9.76 -6.89 -23.63
C ILE A 22 -8.38 -7.31 -23.16
N SER A 23 -7.96 -8.46 -23.67
CA SER A 23 -6.69 -9.09 -23.33
C SER A 23 -5.79 -9.23 -24.52
N TYR A 24 -4.49 -8.97 -24.32
CA TYR A 24 -3.45 -9.16 -25.33
C TYR A 24 -3.73 -8.47 -26.69
N SER A 25 -4.48 -7.36 -26.67
CA SER A 25 -5.05 -6.74 -27.88
C SER A 25 -4.18 -5.63 -28.48
N LYS A 26 -3.02 -5.35 -27.85
CA LYS A 26 -2.06 -4.31 -28.26
C LYS A 26 -2.72 -2.94 -28.47
N ILE A 27 -3.68 -2.59 -27.60
CA ILE A 27 -4.38 -1.30 -27.63
C ILE A 27 -3.37 -0.18 -27.43
N THR A 28 -3.05 0.58 -28.47
CA THR A 28 -2.09 1.68 -28.32
C THR A 28 -2.76 2.98 -27.92
N LEU A 29 -4.02 3.21 -28.28
CA LEU A 29 -4.74 4.45 -27.96
C LEU A 29 -6.19 4.18 -27.57
N MET A 30 -6.66 4.82 -26.51
CA MET A 30 -8.09 4.89 -26.17
C MET A 30 -8.51 6.36 -26.17
N GLU A 31 -9.38 6.73 -27.11
CA GLU A 31 -9.90 8.10 -27.22
C GLU A 31 -10.91 8.41 -26.12
N ASN A 32 -11.37 9.66 -26.03
CA ASN A 32 -12.41 10.04 -25.08
C ASN A 32 -13.70 9.27 -25.38
N GLU A 33 -14.38 8.81 -24.32
CA GLU A 33 -15.64 8.05 -24.44
C GLU A 33 -15.49 6.82 -25.35
N SER A 34 -14.30 6.21 -25.40
CA SER A 34 -14.05 5.03 -26.24
C SER A 34 -14.87 3.81 -25.80
N ILE A 35 -15.03 3.66 -24.48
CA ILE A 35 -15.82 2.63 -23.83
C ILE A 35 -16.82 3.31 -22.89
N ASP A 36 -18.11 3.10 -23.13
CA ASP A 36 -19.22 3.47 -22.24
C ASP A 36 -20.16 2.26 -22.13
N ILE A 37 -20.00 1.47 -21.07
CA ILE A 37 -20.70 0.20 -20.93
C ILE A 37 -21.28 -0.04 -19.53
N ASP A 38 -22.32 -0.87 -19.50
CA ASP A 38 -22.85 -1.55 -18.33
C ASP A 38 -22.41 -3.01 -18.37
N ALA A 39 -21.56 -3.45 -17.43
CA ALA A 39 -21.06 -4.81 -17.32
C ALA A 39 -21.73 -5.56 -16.15
N TYR A 40 -22.39 -6.68 -16.40
CA TYR A 40 -23.09 -7.46 -15.36
C TYR A 40 -22.18 -8.41 -14.56
N GLU A 41 -21.04 -8.77 -15.11
CA GLU A 41 -20.00 -9.53 -14.42
C GLU A 41 -18.67 -8.77 -14.55
N ASP A 42 -17.69 -9.41 -15.19
CA ASP A 42 -16.33 -8.96 -15.21
C ASP A 42 -16.07 -7.98 -16.35
N PHE A 43 -15.42 -6.86 -16.02
CA PHE A 43 -14.72 -6.01 -16.97
C PHE A 43 -13.22 -6.16 -16.76
N LYS A 44 -12.50 -6.68 -17.76
CA LYS A 44 -11.07 -6.95 -17.67
C LYS A 44 -10.32 -6.25 -18.80
N ILE A 45 -9.26 -5.53 -18.45
CA ILE A 45 -8.25 -5.05 -19.39
C ILE A 45 -6.90 -5.52 -18.87
N HIS A 46 -6.28 -6.48 -19.56
CA HIS A 46 -4.99 -6.98 -19.13
C HIS A 46 -4.00 -7.32 -20.24
N HIS A 47 -2.72 -7.23 -19.93
CA HIS A 47 -1.62 -7.47 -20.87
C HIS A 47 -1.69 -6.61 -22.14
N ASN A 48 -2.02 -5.32 -22.00
CA ASN A 48 -1.98 -4.35 -23.10
C ASN A 48 -0.84 -3.34 -22.93
N ASN A 49 -0.44 -2.70 -24.03
CA ASN A 49 0.51 -1.59 -24.06
C ASN A 49 -0.22 -0.32 -24.52
N ILE A 50 -0.77 0.41 -23.55
CA ILE A 50 -1.66 1.55 -23.73
C ILE A 50 -0.85 2.84 -23.70
N THR A 51 -0.72 3.52 -24.85
CA THR A 51 0.03 4.78 -24.94
C THR A 51 -0.62 5.86 -24.09
N SER A 52 -1.94 6.01 -24.17
CA SER A 52 -2.64 7.06 -23.44
C SER A 52 -4.07 6.65 -23.12
N LEU A 53 -4.44 6.86 -21.85
CA LEU A 53 -5.81 6.87 -21.34
C LEU A 53 -6.22 8.33 -21.13
N VAL A 54 -6.87 8.91 -22.14
CA VAL A 54 -7.31 10.31 -22.08
C VAL A 54 -8.50 10.47 -21.12
N THR A 55 -8.82 11.72 -20.79
CA THR A 55 -9.96 12.07 -19.94
C THR A 55 -11.26 11.43 -20.44
N ASN A 56 -11.98 10.77 -19.53
CA ASN A 56 -13.21 10.03 -19.79
C ASN A 56 -13.08 8.94 -20.87
N SER A 57 -11.89 8.38 -21.09
CA SER A 57 -11.70 7.30 -22.07
C SER A 57 -12.52 6.06 -21.74
N ILE A 58 -12.67 5.76 -20.46
CA ILE A 58 -13.37 4.59 -19.95
C ILE A 58 -14.47 5.03 -18.99
N LYS A 59 -15.72 4.69 -19.33
CA LYS A 59 -16.90 4.85 -18.50
C LYS A 59 -17.58 3.50 -18.33
N ILE A 60 -17.64 3.02 -17.10
CA ILE A 60 -18.14 1.67 -16.78
C ILE A 60 -19.09 1.77 -15.60
N ARG A 61 -20.21 1.07 -15.71
CA ARG A 61 -21.01 0.67 -14.54
C ARG A 61 -20.91 -0.85 -14.46
N SER A 62 -20.33 -1.38 -13.39
CA SER A 62 -20.14 -2.82 -13.21
C SER A 62 -20.79 -3.28 -11.92
N THR A 63 -21.51 -4.39 -11.95
CA THR A 63 -22.10 -5.00 -10.76
C THR A 63 -21.13 -5.96 -10.05
N HIS A 64 -20.03 -6.36 -10.72
CA HIS A 64 -18.99 -7.22 -10.16
C HIS A 64 -17.60 -6.57 -10.28
N THR A 65 -16.66 -7.26 -10.92
CA THR A 65 -15.24 -6.93 -10.88
C THR A 65 -14.81 -6.11 -12.08
N VAL A 66 -14.12 -5.01 -11.81
CA VAL A 66 -13.40 -4.20 -12.80
C VAL A 66 -11.91 -4.36 -12.55
N GLU A 67 -11.20 -5.05 -13.44
CA GLU A 67 -9.78 -5.35 -13.30
C GLU A 67 -8.94 -4.75 -14.43
N PHE A 68 -7.92 -4.00 -14.04
CA PHE A 68 -6.83 -3.54 -14.89
C PHE A 68 -5.55 -4.21 -14.41
N SER A 69 -5.03 -5.18 -15.16
CA SER A 69 -3.83 -5.89 -14.71
C SER A 69 -2.76 -6.11 -15.77
N ASN A 70 -1.49 -6.11 -15.35
CA ASN A 70 -0.35 -6.38 -16.23
C ASN A 70 -0.31 -5.50 -17.50
N ASN A 71 -0.81 -4.26 -17.41
CA ASN A 71 -0.73 -3.32 -18.53
C ASN A 71 0.53 -2.46 -18.41
N ASP A 72 1.08 -2.10 -19.56
CA ASP A 72 2.06 -1.03 -19.69
C ASP A 72 1.34 0.21 -20.19
N ILE A 73 1.24 1.25 -19.35
CA ILE A 73 0.44 2.45 -19.59
C ILE A 73 1.37 3.66 -19.59
N GLN A 74 1.51 4.31 -20.75
CA GLN A 74 2.39 5.47 -20.85
C GLN A 74 1.81 6.66 -20.07
N GLU A 75 0.55 7.03 -20.31
CA GLU A 75 -0.04 8.18 -19.64
C GLU A 75 -1.50 7.94 -19.24
N ILE A 76 -1.82 8.26 -17.98
CA ILE A 76 -3.19 8.29 -17.47
C ILE A 76 -3.54 9.74 -17.17
N HIS A 77 -4.49 10.29 -17.92
CA HIS A 77 -4.92 11.67 -17.80
C HIS A 77 -5.84 11.89 -16.59
N THR A 78 -6.06 13.16 -16.25
CA THR A 78 -7.03 13.57 -15.24
C THR A 78 -8.42 13.04 -15.60
N HIS A 79 -9.08 12.40 -14.64
CA HIS A 79 -10.39 11.76 -14.81
C HIS A 79 -10.44 10.77 -15.99
N ALA A 80 -9.38 10.01 -16.24
CA ALA A 80 -9.35 9.00 -17.31
C ALA A 80 -10.47 7.96 -17.13
N PHE A 81 -10.77 7.61 -15.89
CA PHE A 81 -11.77 6.59 -15.53
C PHE A 81 -13.02 7.23 -14.92
N ARG A 82 -14.20 6.82 -15.40
CA ARG A 82 -15.49 7.02 -14.74
C ARG A 82 -16.09 5.66 -14.44
N ILE A 83 -15.62 5.04 -13.36
CA ILE A 83 -16.01 3.68 -12.99
C ILE A 83 -16.95 3.77 -11.81
N LYS A 84 -18.13 3.15 -11.93
CA LYS A 84 -19.01 2.83 -10.82
C LYS A 84 -19.06 1.32 -10.66
N SER A 85 -18.64 0.79 -9.51
CA SER A 85 -18.65 -0.65 -9.25
C SER A 85 -19.45 -0.95 -8.00
N GLU A 86 -20.30 -1.98 -8.04
CA GLU A 86 -21.00 -2.50 -6.85
C GLU A 86 -20.09 -3.40 -5.99
N SER A 87 -19.04 -3.98 -6.58
CA SER A 87 -18.16 -4.93 -5.90
C SER A 87 -16.70 -4.48 -5.90
N GLN A 88 -15.86 -4.93 -6.83
CA GLN A 88 -14.41 -4.74 -6.71
C GLN A 88 -13.83 -4.00 -7.91
N VAL A 89 -12.99 -2.99 -7.64
CA VAL A 89 -12.10 -2.39 -8.63
C VAL A 89 -10.65 -2.70 -8.29
N LYS A 90 -9.91 -3.28 -9.24
CA LYS A 90 -8.55 -3.75 -9.00
C LYS A 90 -7.59 -3.25 -10.07
N PHE A 91 -6.52 -2.58 -9.64
CA PHE A 91 -5.37 -2.20 -10.46
C PHE A 91 -4.16 -2.99 -9.98
N ALA A 92 -3.73 -4.01 -10.75
CA ALA A 92 -2.70 -4.94 -10.32
C ALA A 92 -1.55 -5.08 -11.32
N HIS A 93 -0.31 -4.99 -10.86
CA HIS A 93 0.88 -5.26 -11.70
C HIS A 93 0.99 -4.38 -12.96
N ASN A 94 0.45 -3.16 -12.95
CA ASN A 94 0.60 -2.25 -14.08
C ASN A 94 1.92 -1.48 -14.00
N MET A 95 2.52 -1.19 -15.16
CA MET A 95 3.56 -0.19 -15.32
C MET A 95 2.89 1.11 -15.76
N ILE A 96 3.03 2.19 -15.00
CA ILE A 96 2.42 3.50 -15.28
C ILE A 96 3.55 4.52 -15.42
N HIS A 97 3.80 5.01 -16.63
CA HIS A 97 4.90 5.95 -16.85
C HIS A 97 4.57 7.36 -16.32
N VAL A 98 3.35 7.85 -16.58
CA VAL A 98 2.90 9.17 -16.14
C VAL A 98 1.48 9.07 -15.59
N LEU A 99 1.33 9.39 -14.31
CA LEU A 99 0.04 9.46 -13.63
C LEU A 99 -0.31 10.93 -13.35
N LYS A 100 -1.32 11.46 -14.05
CA LYS A 100 -1.77 12.85 -13.90
C LYS A 100 -2.61 13.06 -12.65
N LYS A 101 -2.74 14.32 -12.24
CA LYS A 101 -3.61 14.72 -11.13
C LYS A 101 -5.02 14.15 -11.30
N GLU A 102 -5.64 13.71 -10.20
CA GLU A 102 -7.04 13.25 -10.15
C GLU A 102 -7.38 12.14 -11.16
N ALA A 103 -6.43 11.27 -11.48
CA ALA A 103 -6.65 10.18 -12.43
C ALA A 103 -7.74 9.18 -11.95
N PHE A 104 -7.80 8.91 -10.65
CA PHE A 104 -8.66 7.88 -10.04
C PHE A 104 -9.85 8.41 -9.22
N THR A 105 -10.04 9.73 -9.13
CA THR A 105 -11.06 10.35 -8.25
C THR A 105 -12.50 10.04 -8.66
N GLU A 106 -12.70 9.73 -9.95
CA GLU A 106 -13.98 9.38 -10.55
C GLU A 106 -14.26 7.86 -10.55
N ILE A 107 -13.41 7.07 -9.89
CA ILE A 107 -13.69 5.67 -9.55
C ILE A 107 -14.46 5.67 -8.22
N LYS A 108 -15.73 5.27 -8.25
CA LYS A 108 -16.66 5.40 -7.13
C LYS A 108 -17.36 4.06 -6.87
N PRO A 109 -17.71 3.73 -5.63
CA PRO A 109 -18.65 2.66 -5.39
C PRO A 109 -20.02 3.04 -5.96
N TRP A 110 -20.83 2.05 -6.31
CA TRP A 110 -22.25 2.28 -6.57
C TRP A 110 -22.95 2.76 -5.28
N GLN A 111 -24.05 3.51 -5.43
CA GLN A 111 -24.67 4.19 -4.30
C GLN A 111 -25.17 3.18 -3.25
N GLY A 112 -24.69 3.30 -2.01
CA GLY A 112 -25.14 2.48 -0.88
C GLY A 112 -24.39 1.16 -0.68
N GLU A 113 -23.39 0.87 -1.53
CA GLU A 113 -22.63 -0.38 -1.41
C GLU A 113 -21.52 -0.28 -0.36
N GLU A 114 -21.78 -0.85 0.82
CA GLU A 114 -20.81 -0.92 1.93
C GLU A 114 -19.72 -1.99 1.71
N ALA A 115 -19.93 -2.92 0.77
CA ALA A 115 -18.98 -3.99 0.46
C ALA A 115 -18.09 -3.70 -0.76
N ALA A 116 -18.24 -2.52 -1.36
CA ALA A 116 -17.46 -2.15 -2.53
C ALA A 116 -16.00 -1.89 -2.13
N SER A 117 -15.05 -2.44 -2.90
CA SER A 117 -13.61 -2.39 -2.61
C SER A 117 -12.79 -1.87 -3.77
N ILE A 118 -11.66 -1.24 -3.42
CA ILE A 118 -10.69 -0.74 -4.39
C ILE A 118 -9.28 -1.14 -3.99
N THR A 119 -8.58 -1.82 -4.91
CA THR A 119 -7.25 -2.39 -4.67
C THR A 119 -6.24 -1.88 -5.68
N PHE A 120 -5.14 -1.31 -5.18
CA PHE A 120 -3.92 -0.98 -5.95
C PHE A 120 -2.79 -1.89 -5.48
N LEU A 121 -2.46 -2.89 -6.28
CA LEU A 121 -1.51 -3.94 -5.93
C LEU A 121 -0.33 -3.96 -6.89
N ALA A 122 0.89 -3.87 -6.36
CA ALA A 122 2.12 -4.15 -7.11
C ALA A 122 2.28 -3.35 -8.42
N ASN A 123 1.71 -2.14 -8.52
CA ASN A 123 1.91 -1.28 -9.69
C ASN A 123 3.28 -0.59 -9.59
N THR A 124 3.91 -0.31 -10.73
CA THR A 124 5.13 0.49 -10.82
C THR A 124 4.79 1.84 -11.45
N ILE A 125 5.00 2.93 -10.72
CA ILE A 125 4.67 4.30 -11.14
C ILE A 125 5.97 5.08 -11.33
N MET A 126 6.25 5.50 -12.56
CA MET A 126 7.50 6.18 -12.90
C MET A 126 7.46 7.68 -12.60
N LYS A 127 6.31 8.33 -12.83
CA LYS A 127 6.08 9.74 -12.51
C LYS A 127 4.63 9.94 -12.07
N ALA A 128 4.44 10.61 -10.95
CA ALA A 128 3.12 10.94 -10.41
C ALA A 128 3.03 12.44 -10.13
N GLU A 129 1.93 13.06 -10.54
CA GLU A 129 1.61 14.45 -10.18
C GLU A 129 0.91 14.51 -8.80
N PRO A 130 0.92 15.65 -8.10
CA PRO A 130 0.10 15.83 -6.90
C PRO A 130 -1.35 15.44 -7.13
N LEU A 131 -2.00 14.88 -6.10
CA LEU A 131 -3.40 14.43 -6.11
C LEU A 131 -3.71 13.29 -7.09
N SER A 132 -2.69 12.68 -7.69
CA SER A 132 -2.86 11.62 -8.70
C SER A 132 -3.32 10.29 -8.13
N CYS A 133 -2.97 9.99 -6.88
CA CYS A 133 -3.29 8.72 -6.20
C CYS A 133 -4.48 8.86 -5.25
N ILE A 134 -5.26 9.96 -5.33
CA ILE A 134 -6.44 10.15 -4.50
C ILE A 134 -7.51 9.14 -4.91
N LEU A 135 -7.92 8.34 -3.93
CA LEU A 135 -9.03 7.42 -4.07
C LEU A 135 -10.30 8.07 -3.53
N ASN A 136 -11.44 7.64 -4.08
CA ASN A 136 -12.70 8.23 -3.68
C ASN A 136 -13.04 7.88 -2.22
N LYS A 137 -13.32 8.90 -1.42
CA LYS A 137 -13.66 8.78 0.01
C LYS A 137 -14.97 8.02 0.29
N ASN A 138 -15.77 7.73 -0.74
CA ASN A 138 -17.00 6.97 -0.59
C ASN A 138 -16.74 5.48 -0.41
N TYR A 139 -15.55 4.97 -0.75
CA TYR A 139 -15.17 3.61 -0.39
C TYR A 139 -14.99 3.50 1.13
N PRO A 140 -15.50 2.42 1.76
CA PRO A 140 -15.22 2.13 3.16
C PRO A 140 -13.72 2.05 3.41
N GLN A 141 -13.25 2.60 4.51
CA GLN A 141 -11.81 2.67 4.82
C GLN A 141 -11.12 1.30 4.82
N HIS A 142 -11.81 0.25 5.26
CA HIS A 142 -11.28 -1.12 5.32
C HIS A 142 -11.27 -1.82 3.95
N GLU A 143 -11.98 -1.27 2.97
CA GLU A 143 -12.08 -1.80 1.61
C GLU A 143 -11.13 -1.09 0.63
N ILE A 144 -10.31 -0.16 1.11
CA ILE A 144 -9.26 0.50 0.35
C ILE A 144 -7.92 -0.20 0.63
N THR A 145 -7.38 -0.89 -0.38
CA THR A 145 -6.09 -1.58 -0.27
C THR A 145 -5.06 -0.94 -1.20
N ILE A 146 -3.94 -0.45 -0.64
CA ILE A 146 -2.78 0.04 -1.39
C ILE A 146 -1.57 -0.76 -0.91
N GLN A 147 -1.09 -1.67 -1.75
CA GLN A 147 -0.07 -2.63 -1.36
C GLN A 147 1.00 -2.83 -2.44
N ASP A 148 2.26 -2.89 -2.01
CA ASP A 148 3.43 -3.25 -2.81
C ASP A 148 3.63 -2.39 -4.08
N ASN A 149 3.04 -1.20 -4.13
CA ASN A 149 3.24 -0.26 -5.24
C ASN A 149 4.65 0.33 -5.17
N ARG A 150 5.31 0.38 -6.32
CA ARG A 150 6.69 0.83 -6.51
C ARG A 150 6.68 2.18 -7.18
N PHE A 151 7.29 3.18 -6.56
CA PHE A 151 7.42 4.51 -7.15
C PHE A 151 8.87 4.76 -7.53
N LYS A 152 9.11 5.25 -8.76
CA LYS A 152 10.45 5.66 -9.22
C LYS A 152 10.83 7.02 -8.63
N VAL A 153 10.98 7.02 -7.31
CA VAL A 153 11.27 8.17 -6.47
C VAL A 153 12.38 7.72 -5.54
N HIS A 154 13.43 8.53 -5.41
CA HIS A 154 14.54 8.20 -4.54
C HIS A 154 14.07 8.12 -3.08
N CYS A 155 14.43 7.04 -2.39
CA CYS A 155 14.23 6.92 -0.95
C CYS A 155 15.18 7.88 -0.22
N ASP A 156 14.62 8.88 0.46
CA ASP A 156 15.34 9.75 1.39
C ASP A 156 14.54 9.91 2.69
N CYS A 157 15.05 10.70 3.64
CA CYS A 157 14.39 10.90 4.93
C CYS A 157 13.17 11.81 4.89
N ASN A 158 12.94 12.49 3.76
CA ASN A 158 11.80 13.35 3.50
C ASN A 158 10.83 12.69 2.48
N VAL A 159 11.02 11.41 2.14
CA VAL A 159 10.21 10.71 1.14
C VAL A 159 8.73 10.77 1.46
N THR A 160 8.37 10.77 2.75
CA THR A 160 7.00 10.94 3.21
C THR A 160 6.37 12.24 2.69
N ASP A 161 7.12 13.35 2.66
CA ASP A 161 6.63 14.66 2.19
C ASP A 161 6.35 14.67 0.69
N TYR A 162 7.03 13.83 -0.09
CA TYR A 162 6.69 13.60 -1.50
C TYR A 162 5.35 12.88 -1.65
N PHE A 163 5.06 11.88 -0.80
CA PHE A 163 3.82 11.09 -0.88
C PHE A 163 2.59 11.80 -0.31
N LYS A 164 2.75 12.73 0.64
CA LYS A 164 1.63 13.51 1.21
C LYS A 164 0.74 14.12 0.12
N PRO A 165 1.27 14.95 -0.81
CA PRO A 165 0.45 15.56 -1.85
C PRO A 165 -0.09 14.54 -2.87
N LEU A 166 0.57 13.40 -3.10
CA LEU A 166 0.08 12.39 -4.04
C LEU A 166 -1.26 11.77 -3.59
N LEU A 167 -1.39 11.53 -2.28
CA LEU A 167 -2.57 10.96 -1.64
C LEU A 167 -3.53 12.03 -1.10
N GLY A 168 -3.28 13.31 -1.37
CA GLY A 168 -4.13 14.41 -0.93
C GLY A 168 -4.02 14.75 0.57
N MET A 169 -2.95 14.31 1.24
CA MET A 169 -2.72 14.61 2.64
C MET A 169 -2.19 16.04 2.83
N ASN A 170 -2.75 16.73 3.82
CA ASN A 170 -2.42 18.08 4.26
C ASN A 170 -2.57 18.18 5.80
N GLU A 171 -2.26 19.34 6.38
CA GLU A 171 -2.31 19.55 7.83
C GLU A 171 -3.71 19.31 8.44
N ASN A 172 -4.76 19.57 7.66
CA ASN A 172 -6.16 19.47 8.04
C ASN A 172 -6.80 18.11 7.66
N SER A 173 -5.99 17.11 7.32
CA SER A 173 -6.49 15.81 6.87
C SER A 173 -7.25 15.09 7.97
N THR A 174 -8.36 14.45 7.59
CA THR A 174 -9.19 13.66 8.50
C THR A 174 -8.42 12.47 9.05
N HIS A 175 -8.87 11.94 10.19
CA HIS A 175 -8.30 10.72 10.77
C HIS A 175 -8.30 9.56 9.77
N THR A 176 -9.41 9.36 9.06
CA THR A 176 -9.55 8.34 8.00
C THR A 176 -8.46 8.45 6.93
N LEU A 177 -8.19 9.65 6.41
CA LEU A 177 -7.16 9.85 5.39
C LEU A 177 -5.76 9.59 5.95
N LYS A 178 -5.51 9.97 7.22
CA LYS A 178 -4.24 9.66 7.90
C LYS A 178 -4.02 8.16 8.04
N THR A 179 -5.04 7.39 8.42
CA THR A 179 -4.91 5.93 8.53
C THR A 179 -4.68 5.27 7.17
N ILE A 180 -5.37 5.70 6.10
CA ILE A 180 -5.12 5.21 4.74
C ILE A 180 -3.70 5.54 4.31
N PHE A 181 -3.24 6.75 4.56
CA PHE A 181 -1.87 7.18 4.27
C PHE A 181 -0.84 6.31 5.00
N GLU A 182 -0.99 6.10 6.31
CA GLU A 182 -0.08 5.26 7.10
C GLU A 182 -0.06 3.80 6.61
N ALA A 183 -1.23 3.25 6.29
CA ALA A 183 -1.35 1.89 5.73
C ALA A 183 -0.65 1.79 4.37
N ALA A 184 -0.87 2.77 3.47
CA ALA A 184 -0.22 2.83 2.17
C ALA A 184 1.30 2.95 2.30
N MET A 185 1.81 3.84 3.16
CA MET A 185 3.23 4.05 3.39
C MET A 185 3.92 2.83 4.00
N ALA A 186 3.21 2.02 4.79
CA ALA A 186 3.75 0.79 5.35
C ALA A 186 4.03 -0.29 4.30
N LYS A 187 3.39 -0.23 3.12
CA LYS A 187 3.50 -1.24 2.06
C LYS A 187 4.06 -0.71 0.74
N THR A 188 4.19 0.61 0.60
CA THR A 188 4.74 1.24 -0.61
C THR A 188 6.26 1.15 -0.64
N LEU A 189 6.82 1.02 -1.85
CA LEU A 189 8.25 0.96 -2.09
C LEU A 189 8.73 2.18 -2.88
N CYS A 190 9.94 2.65 -2.55
CA CYS A 190 10.68 3.68 -3.27
C CYS A 190 11.98 3.11 -3.84
N GLN A 191 12.65 3.86 -4.71
CA GLN A 191 13.90 3.46 -5.36
C GLN A 191 15.10 3.78 -4.44
N ASP A 192 15.91 2.76 -4.11
CA ASP A 192 17.04 2.87 -3.17
C ASP A 192 18.04 3.97 -3.58
N SER A 193 18.41 4.00 -4.87
CA SER A 193 19.28 5.03 -5.44
C SER A 193 18.92 5.27 -6.91
N GLU A 194 19.32 6.41 -7.46
CA GLU A 194 19.03 6.75 -8.86
C GLU A 194 19.53 5.70 -9.87
N VAL A 195 20.65 5.06 -9.54
CA VAL A 195 21.32 4.07 -10.41
C VAL A 195 20.78 2.65 -10.17
N SER A 196 20.21 2.37 -9.00
CA SER A 196 19.74 1.05 -8.62
C SER A 196 18.33 0.77 -9.16
N SER A 197 18.11 -0.41 -9.73
CA SER A 197 16.75 -0.90 -10.04
C SER A 197 16.05 -1.51 -8.81
N ARG A 198 16.70 -1.49 -7.64
CA ARG A 198 16.15 -2.05 -6.40
C ARG A 198 15.14 -1.08 -5.79
N PHE A 199 14.00 -1.66 -5.41
CA PHE A 199 12.99 -0.99 -4.61
C PHE A 199 13.08 -1.46 -3.16
N ILE A 200 12.93 -0.54 -2.23
CA ILE A 200 12.94 -0.79 -0.78
C ILE A 200 11.64 -0.24 -0.19
N ASN A 201 11.11 -0.94 0.81
CA ASN A 201 9.93 -0.48 1.53
C ASN A 201 10.21 0.86 2.24
N ILE A 202 9.33 1.84 2.08
CA ILE A 202 9.57 3.20 2.60
C ILE A 202 9.71 3.18 4.13
N LYS A 203 8.83 2.47 4.83
CA LYS A 203 8.86 2.39 6.30
C LYS A 203 10.14 1.73 6.79
N GLU A 204 10.58 0.67 6.13
CA GLU A 204 11.86 0.00 6.42
C GLU A 204 13.05 0.94 6.20
N TYR A 205 13.08 1.68 5.09
CA TYR A 205 14.13 2.64 4.79
C TYR A 205 14.21 3.75 5.84
N ILE A 206 13.07 4.34 6.21
CA ILE A 206 13.01 5.41 7.23
C ILE A 206 13.52 4.90 8.58
N ASN A 207 13.08 3.71 9.00
CA ASN A 207 13.49 3.12 10.28
C ASN A 207 14.97 2.72 10.33
N THR A 208 15.59 2.47 9.18
CA THR A 208 16.98 2.02 9.10
C THR A 208 17.95 3.19 8.91
N ASN A 209 17.59 4.14 8.04
CA ASN A 209 18.51 5.19 7.58
C ASN A 209 18.19 6.59 8.14
N CYS A 210 16.94 6.84 8.56
CA CYS A 210 16.46 8.20 8.84
C CYS A 210 16.10 8.45 10.29
N THR A 211 15.91 7.40 11.08
CA THR A 211 15.95 7.54 12.53
C THR A 211 17.36 7.99 12.90
N THR A 212 17.53 9.29 13.09
CA THR A 212 18.71 9.82 13.76
C THR A 212 18.92 9.00 15.01
N PRO A 213 20.16 8.58 15.32
CA PRO A 213 20.44 7.89 16.57
C PRO A 213 19.77 8.69 17.66
N ASN A 214 18.79 8.05 18.30
CA ASN A 214 17.80 8.70 19.14
C ASN A 214 18.54 9.72 20.00
N LEU A 215 18.17 11.00 19.98
CA LEU A 215 18.95 12.02 20.71
C LEU A 215 19.09 11.62 22.20
N ALA A 216 18.13 10.84 22.71
CA ALA A 216 18.17 10.14 23.99
C ALA A 216 19.30 9.10 24.10
N VAL A 217 19.56 8.29 23.07
CA VAL A 217 20.68 7.35 23.03
C VAL A 217 22.00 8.10 22.99
N ILE A 218 22.16 9.10 22.11
CA ILE A 218 23.39 9.91 22.10
C ILE A 218 23.57 10.58 23.46
N SER A 219 22.55 11.28 23.99
CA SER A 219 22.65 11.97 25.27
C SER A 219 22.95 11.00 26.42
N SER A 220 22.33 9.82 26.44
CA SER A 220 22.61 8.80 27.46
C SER A 220 24.05 8.30 27.41
N VAL A 221 24.59 8.06 26.20
CA VAL A 221 25.99 7.64 26.01
C VAL A 221 26.93 8.78 26.43
N THR A 222 26.63 10.02 26.06
CA THR A 222 27.44 11.18 26.45
C THR A 222 27.45 11.38 27.97
N ILE A 223 26.29 11.27 28.63
CA ILE A 223 26.17 11.36 30.10
C ILE A 223 26.96 10.23 30.77
N ALA A 224 26.85 9.00 30.26
CA ALA A 224 27.60 7.86 30.80
C ALA A 224 29.13 8.06 30.68
N VAL A 225 29.61 8.59 29.55
CA VAL A 225 31.04 8.91 29.36
C VAL A 225 31.49 10.01 30.31
N ILE A 226 30.68 11.06 30.50
CA ILE A 226 30.99 12.15 31.45
C ILE A 226 31.06 11.62 32.89
N LEU A 227 30.11 10.78 33.30
CA LEU A 227 30.11 10.14 34.62
C LEU A 227 31.34 9.26 34.83
N LEU A 228 31.72 8.47 33.83
CA LEU A 228 32.92 7.65 33.87
C LEU A 228 34.19 8.50 34.05
N LEU A 229 34.31 9.61 33.31
CA LEU A 229 35.44 10.53 33.43
C LEU A 229 35.48 11.18 34.82
N LEU A 230 34.33 11.56 35.39
CA LEU A 230 34.26 12.09 36.76
C LEU A 230 34.72 11.06 37.80
N ILE A 231 34.32 9.79 37.65
CA ILE A 231 34.77 8.70 38.53
C ILE A 231 36.30 8.54 38.45
N ILE A 232 36.87 8.57 37.25
CA ILE A 232 38.33 8.48 37.05
C ILE A 232 39.04 9.65 37.73
N VAL A 233 38.54 10.88 37.58
CA VAL A 233 39.12 12.07 38.24
C VAL A 233 39.05 11.93 39.76
N VAL A 234 37.91 11.52 40.32
CA VAL A 234 37.76 11.29 41.76
C VAL A 234 38.75 10.23 42.24
N PHE A 235 38.90 9.13 41.49
CA PHE A 235 39.85 8.07 41.81
C PHE A 235 41.31 8.58 41.81
N ILE A 236 41.72 9.35 40.81
CA ILE A 236 43.06 9.97 40.74
C ILE A 236 43.28 10.90 41.94
N VAL A 237 42.30 11.75 42.27
CA VAL A 237 42.39 12.66 43.43
C VAL A 237 42.50 11.87 44.74
N CYS A 238 41.74 10.79 44.89
CA CYS A 238 41.82 9.89 46.05
C CYS A 238 43.20 9.23 46.15
N GLN A 239 43.76 8.72 45.06
CA GLN A 239 45.10 8.11 45.04
C GLN A 239 46.19 9.14 45.44
N ILE A 240 46.11 10.36 44.92
CA ILE A 240 47.03 11.45 45.29
C ILE A 240 46.90 11.77 46.79
N LYS A 241 45.67 11.83 47.33
CA LYS A 241 45.44 12.10 48.75
C LYS A 241 45.93 10.98 49.66
N VAL A 242 45.69 9.72 49.29
CA VAL A 242 46.17 8.54 50.05
C VAL A 242 47.69 8.53 50.07
N LYS A 243 48.35 8.73 48.92
CA LYS A 243 49.81 8.82 48.86
C LYS A 243 50.33 9.92 49.79
N LYS A 244 49.75 11.12 49.75
CA LYS A 244 50.15 12.23 50.63
C LYS A 244 49.92 11.93 52.11
N ALA A 245 48.81 11.28 52.46
CA ALA A 245 48.51 10.88 53.83
C ALA A 245 49.47 9.78 54.32
N GLN A 246 49.85 8.85 53.45
CA GLN A 246 50.82 7.80 53.75
C GLN A 246 52.23 8.37 53.92
N ASP A 247 52.62 9.36 53.11
CA ASP A 247 53.87 10.10 53.30
C ASP A 247 53.88 10.84 54.65
N GLN A 248 52.75 11.43 55.05
CA GLN A 248 52.59 12.07 56.38
C GLN A 248 52.58 11.06 57.53
N ALA A 249 51.96 9.91 57.36
CA ALA A 249 51.92 8.84 58.36
C ALA A 249 53.31 8.20 58.55
N ASN A 250 54.04 7.97 57.47
CA ASN A 250 55.43 7.50 57.53
C ASN A 250 56.34 8.52 58.23
N PHE A 251 56.06 9.82 58.11
CA PHE A 251 56.78 10.86 58.86
C PHE A 251 56.48 10.84 60.38
N ILE A 252 55.33 10.32 60.80
CA ILE A 252 54.93 10.18 62.21
C ILE A 252 55.30 8.80 62.78
N GLY A 253 55.50 7.80 61.92
CA GLY A 253 55.77 6.40 62.27
C GLY A 253 57.09 6.11 62.98
N ASP A 254 58.07 7.02 62.92
CA ASP A 254 59.34 6.87 63.67
C ASP A 254 59.23 7.27 65.15
N ALA A 255 58.10 7.82 65.61
CA ALA A 255 58.00 8.40 66.96
C ALA A 255 57.26 7.56 68.02
N CYS A 256 56.40 6.60 67.67
CA CYS A 256 55.62 5.88 68.70
C CYS A 256 55.21 4.47 68.26
N SER A 257 56.06 3.50 68.55
CA SER A 257 55.68 2.11 68.73
C SER A 257 55.17 1.93 70.17
N THR A 258 53.90 1.61 70.38
CA THR A 258 53.42 0.74 71.48
C THR A 258 51.91 0.52 71.49
N SER A 259 51.56 -0.68 71.92
CA SER A 259 50.27 -1.15 72.45
C SER A 259 49.14 -1.47 71.46
N SER A 260 49.15 -2.77 71.13
CA SER A 260 47.99 -3.62 70.88
C SER A 260 46.85 -3.40 71.87
N PHE A 261 45.62 -3.22 71.37
CA PHE A 261 44.39 -3.53 72.11
C PHE A 261 43.47 -4.40 71.26
N SER A 262 43.07 -5.52 71.87
CA SER A 262 42.14 -6.52 71.37
C SER A 262 40.76 -6.27 71.98
N THR A 263 39.71 -6.23 71.17
CA THR A 263 38.32 -6.29 71.63
C THR A 263 37.44 -7.11 70.67
N SER A 264 37.23 -8.37 71.05
CA SER A 264 35.93 -9.04 71.25
C SER A 264 34.68 -8.46 70.54
N GLY A 265 34.19 -9.21 69.54
CA GLY A 265 32.84 -9.82 69.52
C GLY A 265 31.61 -8.96 69.16
N THR A 266 30.93 -9.30 68.05
CA THR A 266 29.45 -9.23 67.87
C THR A 266 29.02 -9.92 66.54
N PRO A 267 27.77 -10.43 66.41
CA PRO A 267 27.35 -11.53 65.53
C PRO A 267 26.87 -11.12 64.11
N PRO A 268 26.65 -12.10 63.20
CA PRO A 268 26.31 -11.86 61.80
C PRO A 268 24.84 -11.42 61.58
N PRO A 269 24.55 -10.54 60.59
CA PRO A 269 23.18 -10.27 60.16
C PRO A 269 22.65 -11.39 59.25
N GLN A 270 21.42 -11.79 59.50
CA GLN A 270 20.62 -12.78 58.77
C GLN A 270 20.21 -12.31 57.35
N PRO A 271 19.87 -13.24 56.44
CA PRO A 271 19.32 -12.93 55.12
C PRO A 271 17.81 -12.64 55.17
N PRO A 272 17.27 -11.69 54.38
CA PRO A 272 15.83 -11.56 54.22
C PRO A 272 15.29 -12.54 53.16
N VAL A 273 14.62 -13.58 53.67
CA VAL A 273 13.25 -14.00 53.35
C VAL A 273 12.78 -13.86 51.90
N SER A 274 12.63 -15.02 51.26
CA SER A 274 11.74 -15.29 50.13
C SER A 274 10.30 -14.87 50.41
N SER A 275 9.71 -14.04 49.54
CA SER A 275 8.25 -13.92 49.43
C SER A 275 7.80 -14.53 48.11
N SER A 276 7.23 -15.73 48.22
CA SER A 276 6.38 -16.35 47.21
C SER A 276 5.06 -15.59 47.13
N TYR A 277 4.79 -14.93 46.01
CA TYR A 277 3.44 -14.54 45.63
C TYR A 277 2.99 -15.42 44.46
N THR A 278 2.18 -16.42 44.80
CA THR A 278 1.22 -17.08 43.92
C THR A 278 0.07 -16.13 43.61
N MET A 279 -0.20 -15.90 42.32
CA MET A 279 -1.49 -15.45 41.81
C MET A 279 -1.93 -16.45 40.73
N PRO A 280 -3.08 -17.12 40.89
CA PRO A 280 -3.70 -17.91 39.84
C PRO A 280 -4.57 -16.98 38.99
N MET A 281 -4.27 -16.87 37.70
CA MET A 281 -5.24 -16.36 36.73
C MET A 281 -5.44 -17.44 35.68
N ASP A 282 -6.41 -18.28 35.99
CA ASP A 282 -7.18 -19.08 35.07
C ASP A 282 -7.99 -18.15 34.17
N PHE A 283 -7.75 -18.24 32.86
CA PHE A 283 -8.73 -17.87 31.85
C PHE A 283 -8.66 -18.93 30.76
N SER A 284 -9.40 -20.02 30.99
CA SER A 284 -10.00 -20.82 29.94
C SER A 284 -10.67 -19.91 28.90
N LYS A 285 -9.96 -19.60 27.81
CA LYS A 285 -10.60 -19.10 26.60
C LYS A 285 -11.31 -20.28 25.95
N GLN A 286 -12.61 -20.35 26.20
CA GLN A 286 -13.53 -21.14 25.38
C GLN A 286 -13.40 -20.66 23.94
N ILE A 287 -12.91 -21.55 23.08
CA ILE A 287 -13.09 -21.44 21.64
C ILE A 287 -14.55 -21.81 21.38
N VAL A 288 -15.37 -20.80 21.12
CA VAL A 288 -16.70 -21.01 20.55
C VAL A 288 -16.48 -21.44 19.11
N VAL A 289 -16.65 -22.74 18.84
CA VAL A 289 -16.80 -23.26 17.49
C VAL A 289 -18.20 -22.86 17.03
N PRO A 290 -18.34 -22.09 15.94
CA PRO A 290 -19.66 -21.83 15.38
C PRO A 290 -20.25 -23.14 14.83
N ASP A 291 -21.51 -23.39 15.18
CA ASP A 291 -22.30 -24.49 14.65
C ASP A 291 -22.19 -24.55 13.13
N VAL A 292 -21.79 -25.72 12.64
CA VAL A 292 -21.86 -26.08 11.23
C VAL A 292 -23.33 -26.18 10.86
N LYS A 293 -23.93 -25.05 10.45
CA LYS A 293 -25.18 -25.09 9.70
C LYS A 293 -24.89 -25.85 8.42
N THR A 294 -25.42 -27.05 8.35
CA THR A 294 -25.53 -27.89 7.15
C THR A 294 -26.05 -27.04 6.00
N TYR A 295 -25.18 -26.74 5.05
CA TYR A 295 -25.58 -26.26 3.74
C TYR A 295 -26.36 -27.40 3.07
N GLN A 296 -27.67 -27.22 2.91
CA GLN A 296 -28.40 -27.98 1.90
C GLN A 296 -27.87 -27.52 0.54
N GLN A 297 -27.16 -28.42 -0.14
CA GLN A 297 -26.89 -28.27 -1.56
C GLN A 297 -28.23 -28.26 -2.29
N THR A 298 -28.63 -27.08 -2.77
CA THR A 298 -29.66 -26.97 -3.79
C THR A 298 -28.95 -27.14 -5.13
N GLU A 299 -29.02 -28.34 -5.70
CA GLU A 299 -28.60 -28.56 -7.08
C GLU A 299 -29.56 -27.81 -8.01
N VAL A 300 -29.10 -26.68 -8.56
CA VAL A 300 -29.80 -25.98 -9.62
C VAL A 300 -29.31 -26.56 -10.95
N LEU A 301 -30.11 -27.45 -11.53
CA LEU A 301 -29.92 -27.97 -12.88
C LEU A 301 -30.29 -26.86 -13.88
N PHE A 302 -29.28 -26.24 -14.48
CA PHE A 302 -29.46 -25.38 -15.64
C PHE A 302 -29.48 -26.25 -16.90
N PRO A 303 -30.59 -26.29 -17.68
CA PRO A 303 -30.54 -26.82 -19.02
C PRO A 303 -29.72 -25.85 -19.89
N TYR A 304 -28.49 -26.22 -20.21
CA TYR A 304 -27.71 -25.51 -21.22
C TYR A 304 -28.17 -25.97 -22.60
N GLU A 305 -28.79 -25.06 -23.34
CA GLU A 305 -29.00 -25.23 -24.77
C GLU A 305 -27.66 -25.02 -25.45
N LYS A 306 -27.23 -26.04 -26.20
CA LYS A 306 -25.91 -26.12 -26.83
C LYS A 306 -25.80 -25.01 -27.88
N ALA A 307 -25.13 -23.90 -27.56
CA ALA A 307 -24.78 -22.89 -28.54
C ALA A 307 -23.67 -23.46 -29.42
N ASP A 308 -23.98 -23.73 -30.69
CA ASP A 308 -22.98 -24.09 -31.68
C ASP A 308 -21.98 -22.93 -31.84
N PRO A 309 -20.66 -23.21 -31.89
CA PRO A 309 -19.67 -22.19 -32.11
C PRO A 309 -19.90 -21.54 -33.47
N ILE A 310 -20.06 -20.21 -33.49
CA ILE A 310 -20.01 -19.45 -34.74
C ILE A 310 -18.62 -19.69 -35.33
N SER A 311 -18.56 -20.42 -36.43
CA SER A 311 -17.33 -20.62 -37.20
C SER A 311 -16.85 -19.25 -37.69
N VAL A 312 -15.88 -18.67 -36.97
CA VAL A 312 -15.16 -17.49 -37.44
C VAL A 312 -14.32 -17.95 -38.61
N SER A 313 -14.79 -17.68 -39.83
CA SER A 313 -13.99 -17.88 -41.03
C SER A 313 -12.78 -16.96 -40.95
N ASP A 314 -11.57 -17.54 -40.95
CA ASP A 314 -10.27 -16.87 -41.04
C ASP A 314 -10.07 -16.19 -42.42
N SER A 315 -10.92 -15.22 -42.75
CA SER A 315 -10.68 -14.32 -43.86
C SER A 315 -10.90 -12.89 -43.38
N CYS A 316 -9.82 -12.28 -42.89
CA CYS A 316 -9.69 -10.83 -42.90
C CYS A 316 -9.84 -10.37 -44.35
N LEU A 317 -11.03 -9.91 -44.69
CA LEU A 317 -11.43 -9.56 -46.05
C LEU A 317 -10.51 -8.47 -46.62
N ASP A 318 -10.09 -8.71 -47.86
CA ASP A 318 -9.46 -7.74 -48.76
C ASP A 318 -10.26 -6.44 -48.82
N LYS A 319 -9.52 -5.33 -48.86
CA LYS A 319 -10.01 -3.96 -48.76
C LYS A 319 -10.54 -3.35 -50.06
N ASP A 320 -10.62 -4.11 -51.14
CA ASP A 320 -11.02 -3.58 -52.45
C ASP A 320 -12.28 -4.27 -52.93
N LEU A 321 -13.45 -3.70 -52.57
CA LEU A 321 -14.73 -3.68 -53.30
C LEU A 321 -15.86 -3.32 -52.31
N MET A 322 -16.08 -2.02 -52.08
CA MET A 322 -17.40 -1.54 -51.65
C MET A 322 -18.10 -0.89 -52.85
N PRO A 323 -19.28 -1.37 -53.26
CA PRO A 323 -20.22 -0.54 -53.98
C PRO A 323 -20.92 0.41 -52.99
N ASP A 324 -21.20 1.63 -53.44
CA ASP A 324 -21.91 2.68 -52.71
C ASP A 324 -23.17 2.14 -52.03
N TYR A 325 -23.25 2.33 -50.71
CA TYR A 325 -24.43 1.98 -49.91
C TYR A 325 -25.15 3.27 -49.51
N ASP A 326 -26.38 3.41 -50.02
CA ASP A 326 -27.25 4.58 -49.84
C ASP A 326 -27.90 4.57 -48.43
N PRO A 327 -27.66 5.57 -47.56
CA PRO A 327 -28.08 5.54 -46.17
C PRO A 327 -29.49 6.14 -46.00
N LEU A 328 -30.49 5.62 -46.70
CA LEU A 328 -31.88 6.05 -46.56
C LEU A 328 -32.84 4.87 -46.67
N GLN A 329 -32.91 4.08 -45.60
CA GLN A 329 -34.08 3.36 -45.11
C GLN A 329 -33.54 2.23 -44.25
N HIS A 330 -33.76 2.30 -42.93
CA HIS A 330 -34.16 1.18 -42.08
C HIS A 330 -34.43 1.75 -40.69
N SER A 331 -35.62 2.32 -40.54
CA SER A 331 -36.27 2.47 -39.23
C SER A 331 -36.45 1.06 -38.66
N ARG A 332 -35.62 0.68 -37.68
CA ARG A 332 -35.87 -0.53 -36.89
C ARG A 332 -36.82 -0.16 -35.75
N VAL A 333 -38.01 -0.72 -35.87
CA VAL A 333 -39.06 -0.75 -34.85
C VAL A 333 -38.52 -1.46 -33.60
N SER A 334 -38.54 -0.73 -32.49
CA SER A 334 -38.26 -1.22 -31.15
C SER A 334 -39.37 -2.19 -30.70
N CYS A 335 -38.99 -3.39 -30.23
CA CYS A 335 -39.90 -4.25 -29.48
C CYS A 335 -40.04 -3.71 -28.04
N PRO A 336 -41.26 -3.59 -27.50
CA PRO A 336 -41.46 -3.32 -26.09
C PRO A 336 -41.41 -4.64 -25.30
N PHE A 337 -40.55 -4.72 -24.29
CA PHE A 337 -40.64 -5.77 -23.28
C PHE A 337 -41.47 -5.25 -22.11
N ASN A 338 -42.54 -5.97 -21.80
CA ASN A 338 -43.14 -6.06 -20.46
C ASN A 338 -42.30 -7.02 -19.61
#